data_AF-A0A6G3ZBA4-F1
#
_entry.id   AF-A0A6G3ZBA4-F1
#
_cell.length_a   1.000
_cell.length_b   1.000
_cell.length_c   1.000
_cell.angle_alpha   90.00
_cell.angle_beta   90.00
_cell.angle_gamma   90.00
#
_symmetry.space_group_name_H-M   'P 1'
#
loop_
_entity.id
_entity.type
_entity.pdbx_description
1 polymer ?
#
loop_
_entity_poly.entity_id
_entity_poly.type
_entity_poly.pdbx_seq_one_letter_code
_entity_poly.pdbx_strand_id
1 'polypeptide(L)'
;MQISVDVPDDLASRLSPLQDNLPEILELGLREWNAQGQSGFSGLSEILEILASLPSAEEILALKPSAALQQQVEQLLEKNKTVELTPEEERWWQQYEYVEHLVRMAKAKALLNLQAS
;
A
#
# COMPACT_ATOMS: atom_id res chain seq x y z
N MET A 1 -18.85 -6.31 -19.35
CA MET A 1 -18.96 -4.93 -19.88
C MET A 1 -17.71 -4.63 -20.69
N GLN A 2 -17.81 -3.84 -21.76
CA GLN A 2 -16.65 -3.48 -22.59
C GLN A 2 -16.37 -1.98 -22.43
N ILE A 3 -15.12 -1.65 -22.09
CA ILE A 3 -14.62 -0.28 -21.96
C ILE A 3 -13.57 -0.09 -23.06
N SER A 4 -13.60 1.03 -23.76
CA SER A 4 -12.60 1.40 -24.77
C SER A 4 -12.01 2.76 -24.40
N VAL A 5 -10.68 2.86 -24.43
CA VAL A 5 -9.92 4.05 -24.05
C VAL A 5 -8.85 4.28 -25.12
N ASP A 6 -8.76 5.52 -25.58
CA ASP A 6 -7.65 5.95 -26.42
C ASP A 6 -6.42 6.20 -25.55
N VAL A 7 -5.31 5.56 -25.91
CA VAL A 7 -4.01 5.71 -25.24
C VAL A 7 -2.94 6.10 -26.26
N PRO A 8 -1.85 6.78 -25.84
CA PRO A 8 -0.71 7.06 -26.72
C PRO A 8 -0.08 5.77 -27.26
N ASP A 9 0.48 5.83 -28.47
CA ASP A 9 1.09 4.66 -29.15
C ASP A 9 2.16 3.96 -28.32
N ASP A 10 2.98 4.72 -27.59
CA ASP A 10 4.01 4.17 -26.70
C ASP A 10 3.39 3.30 -25.60
N LEU A 11 2.30 3.78 -24.98
CA LEU A 11 1.58 3.02 -23.96
C LEU A 11 0.89 1.79 -24.57
N ALA A 12 0.30 1.91 -25.76
CA ALA A 12 -0.30 0.78 -26.47
C ALA A 12 0.74 -0.32 -26.76
N SER A 13 1.95 0.06 -27.17
CA SER A 13 3.03 -0.89 -27.45
C SER A 13 3.47 -1.67 -26.20
N ARG A 14 3.45 -1.01 -25.04
CA ARG A 14 3.81 -1.61 -23.73
C ARG A 14 2.70 -2.49 -23.17
N LEU A 15 1.43 -2.15 -23.42
CA LEU A 15 0.27 -2.91 -22.95
C LEU A 15 -0.07 -4.11 -23.83
N SER A 16 0.28 -4.07 -25.13
CA SER A 16 0.05 -5.16 -26.09
C SER A 16 0.55 -6.54 -25.62
N PRO A 17 1.79 -6.70 -25.12
CA PRO A 17 2.26 -7.99 -24.62
C PRO A 17 1.63 -8.42 -23.28
N LEU A 18 0.90 -7.53 -22.60
CA LEU A 18 0.30 -7.77 -21.28
C LEU A 18 -1.23 -7.89 -21.37
N GLN A 19 -1.79 -8.10 -22.57
CA GLN A 19 -3.24 -8.08 -22.78
C GLN A 19 -4.02 -9.04 -21.87
N ASP A 20 -3.50 -10.24 -21.62
CA ASP A 20 -4.16 -11.21 -20.76
C ASP A 20 -4.18 -10.79 -19.29
N ASN A 21 -3.21 -9.95 -18.87
CA ASN A 21 -3.06 -9.45 -17.51
C ASN A 21 -3.58 -8.02 -17.35
N LEU A 22 -4.10 -7.39 -18.42
CA LEU A 22 -4.62 -6.02 -18.39
C LEU A 22 -5.66 -5.80 -17.29
N PRO A 23 -6.62 -6.72 -17.05
CA PRO A 23 -7.59 -6.54 -15.97
C PRO A 23 -6.93 -6.39 -14.60
N GLU A 24 -5.96 -7.25 -14.28
CA GLU A 24 -5.24 -7.22 -13.01
C GLU A 24 -4.36 -5.96 -12.89
N ILE A 25 -3.65 -5.60 -13.96
CA ILE A 25 -2.84 -4.37 -14.00
C ILE A 25 -3.72 -3.13 -13.80
N LEU A 26 -4.90 -3.08 -14.42
CA LEU A 26 -5.84 -1.99 -14.26
C LEU A 26 -6.42 -1.96 -12.85
N GLU A 27 -6.74 -3.10 -12.24
CA GLU A 27 -7.18 -3.15 -10.83
C GLU A 27 -6.08 -2.62 -9.88
N LEU A 28 -4.83 -3.01 -10.11
CA LEU A 28 -3.67 -2.51 -9.35
C LEU A 28 -3.47 -1.00 -9.58
N GLY A 29 -3.54 -0.54 -10.82
CA GLY A 29 -3.42 0.88 -11.16
C GLY A 29 -4.55 1.73 -10.57
N LEU A 30 -5.78 1.22 -10.59
CA LEU A 30 -6.94 1.86 -9.95
C LEU A 30 -6.80 1.91 -8.42
N ARG A 31 -6.23 0.86 -7.81
CA ARG A 31 -5.92 0.85 -6.37
C ARG A 31 -4.94 1.98 -6.02
N GLU A 32 -3.83 2.07 -6.76
CA GLU A 32 -2.82 3.13 -6.56
C GLU A 32 -3.40 4.52 -6.83
N TRP A 33 -4.14 4.69 -7.92
CA TRP A 33 -4.79 5.97 -8.26
C TRP A 33 -5.78 6.43 -7.19
N ASN A 34 -6.57 5.51 -6.63
CA ASN A 34 -7.49 5.83 -5.52
C ASN A 34 -6.73 6.12 -4.22
N ALA A 35 -5.53 5.57 -4.04
CA ALA A 35 -4.66 5.87 -2.90
C ALA A 35 -4.00 7.26 -3.03
N GLN A 36 -3.78 7.80 -4.23
CA GLN A 36 -3.15 9.11 -4.47
C GLN A 36 -3.90 10.33 -3.89
N GLY A 37 -5.07 10.15 -3.27
CA GLY A 37 -5.78 11.19 -2.52
C GLY A 37 -5.89 10.93 -1.01
N GLN A 38 -5.29 9.85 -0.50
CA GLN A 38 -5.46 9.43 0.88
C GLN A 38 -4.25 9.77 1.73
N SER A 39 -4.51 10.41 2.88
CA SER A 39 -3.46 10.69 3.86
C SER A 39 -3.08 9.40 4.59
N GLY A 40 -1.89 8.87 4.31
CA GLY A 40 -1.36 7.66 4.94
C GLY A 40 -0.66 6.76 3.92
N PHE A 41 0.12 5.79 4.38
CA PHE A 41 0.88 4.92 3.49
C PHE A 41 0.03 3.77 2.92
N SER A 42 0.30 3.35 1.69
CA SER A 42 -0.34 2.22 1.00
C SER A 42 0.47 0.92 1.06
N GLY A 43 1.78 0.99 1.33
CA GLY A 43 2.66 -0.17 1.37
C GLY A 43 4.13 0.14 1.69
N LEU A 44 5.02 -0.82 1.40
CA LEU A 44 6.43 -0.77 1.79
C LEU A 44 7.21 0.35 1.11
N SER A 45 7.07 0.52 -0.20
CA SER A 45 7.81 1.53 -0.97
C SER A 45 7.56 2.94 -0.43
N GLU A 46 6.29 3.27 -0.19
CA GLU A 46 5.90 4.58 0.32
C GLU A 46 6.41 4.81 1.76
N ILE A 47 6.37 3.79 2.63
CA ILE A 47 6.98 3.89 3.96
C ILE A 47 8.49 4.13 3.88
N LEU A 48 9.19 3.44 2.98
CA LEU A 48 10.63 3.64 2.81
C LEU A 48 10.95 5.04 2.27
N GLU A 49 10.14 5.57 1.35
CA GLU A 49 10.26 6.94 0.84
C GLU A 49 10.03 7.98 1.95
N ILE A 50 8.98 7.80 2.75
CA ILE A 50 8.71 8.69 3.90
C ILE A 50 9.87 8.64 4.89
N LEU A 51 10.39 7.46 5.23
CA LEU A 51 11.52 7.37 6.18
C LEU A 51 12.82 7.94 5.59
N ALA A 52 13.05 7.77 4.29
CA ALA A 52 14.20 8.31 3.59
C ALA A 52 14.18 9.85 3.50
N SER A 53 13.01 10.49 3.62
CA SER A 53 12.89 11.95 3.68
C SER A 53 13.30 12.54 5.04
N LEU A 54 13.75 11.71 6.00
CA LEU A 54 14.15 12.09 7.36
C LEU A 54 13.09 12.94 8.10
N PRO A 55 11.86 12.43 8.26
CA PRO A 55 10.76 13.15 8.88
C PRO A 55 11.04 13.45 10.36
N SER A 56 10.36 14.47 10.90
CA SER A 56 10.40 14.79 12.32
C SER A 56 9.80 13.66 13.17
N ALA A 57 10.10 13.68 14.47
CA ALA A 57 9.53 12.67 15.37
C ALA A 57 8.00 12.77 15.44
N GLU A 58 7.44 13.98 15.37
CA GLU A 58 6.00 14.22 15.31
C GLU A 58 5.38 13.68 14.02
N GLU A 59 6.05 13.87 12.87
CA GLU A 59 5.61 13.32 11.58
C GLU A 59 5.62 11.80 11.58
N ILE A 60 6.67 11.18 12.15
CA ILE A 60 6.74 9.72 12.33
C ILE A 60 5.60 9.22 13.21
N LEU A 61 5.29 9.92 14.31
CA LEU A 61 4.19 9.53 15.21
C LEU A 61 2.81 9.65 14.52
N ALA A 62 2.66 10.61 13.62
CA ALA A 62 1.45 10.83 12.83
C ALA A 62 1.23 9.81 11.70
N LEU A 63 2.23 8.98 11.38
CA LEU A 63 2.10 7.94 10.34
C LEU A 63 0.89 7.03 10.61
N LYS A 64 0.08 6.83 9.59
CA LYS A 64 -1.08 5.94 9.61
C LYS A 64 -1.24 5.28 8.25
N PRO A 65 -1.80 4.07 8.18
CA PRO A 65 -2.17 3.47 6.90
C PRO A 65 -3.18 4.37 6.20
N SER A 66 -3.16 4.36 4.86
CA SER A 66 -4.25 4.92 4.05
C SER A 66 -5.56 4.20 4.35
N ALA A 67 -6.70 4.85 4.11
CA ALA A 67 -8.01 4.22 4.34
C ALA A 67 -8.23 3.01 3.41
N ALA A 68 -7.66 3.04 2.20
CA ALA A 68 -7.68 1.91 1.27
C ALA A 68 -6.91 0.71 1.83
N LEU A 69 -5.69 0.92 2.35
CA LEU A 69 -4.93 -0.14 3.00
C LEU A 69 -5.65 -0.65 4.25
N GLN A 70 -6.20 0.26 5.06
CA GLN A 70 -6.95 -0.11 6.26
C GLN A 70 -8.16 -0.99 5.92
N GLN A 71 -8.94 -0.61 4.89
CA GLN A 71 -10.09 -1.40 4.44
C GLN A 71 -9.67 -2.80 3.95
N GLN A 72 -8.56 -2.92 3.23
CA GLN A 72 -8.04 -4.21 2.76
C GLN A 72 -7.62 -5.11 3.92
N VAL A 73 -6.92 -4.56 4.92
CA VAL A 73 -6.52 -5.28 6.13
C VAL A 73 -7.75 -5.77 6.90
N GLU A 74 -8.77 -4.92 7.06
CA GLU A 74 -10.03 -5.30 7.70
C GLU A 74 -10.73 -6.45 6.96
N GLN A 75 -10.76 -6.41 5.62
CA GLN A 75 -11.31 -7.49 4.80
C GLN A 75 -10.52 -8.81 4.94
N LEU A 76 -9.19 -8.75 4.93
CA LEU A 76 -8.34 -9.92 5.12
C LEU A 76 -8.52 -10.52 6.52
N LEU A 77 -8.60 -9.68 7.56
CA LEU A 77 -8.87 -10.13 8.93
C LEU A 77 -10.22 -10.83 9.05
N GLU A 78 -11.26 -10.28 8.42
CA GLU A 78 -12.59 -10.89 8.46
C GLU A 78 -12.65 -12.19 7.66
N LYS A 79 -11.95 -12.24 6.52
CA LYS A 79 -11.82 -13.46 5.74
C LYS A 79 -11.08 -14.55 6.52
N ASN A 80 -9.94 -14.25 7.13
CA ASN A 80 -9.14 -15.20 7.90
C ASN A 80 -9.93 -15.86 9.05
N LYS A 81 -10.87 -15.13 9.68
CA LYS A 81 -11.77 -15.70 10.70
C LYS A 81 -12.76 -16.74 10.17
N THR A 82 -13.13 -16.65 8.88
CA THR A 82 -14.24 -17.40 8.29
C THR A 82 -13.78 -18.48 7.31
N VAL A 83 -12.67 -18.24 6.61
CA VAL A 83 -12.11 -19.09 5.55
C VAL A 83 -10.57 -18.91 5.54
N GLU A 84 -9.84 -19.95 5.16
CA GLU A 84 -8.39 -19.83 4.93
C GLU A 84 -8.10 -18.79 3.83
N LEU A 85 -7.04 -18.00 4.05
CA LEU A 85 -6.54 -17.07 3.05
C LEU A 85 -5.94 -17.83 1.88
N THR A 86 -6.13 -17.30 0.68
CA THR A 86 -5.42 -17.81 -0.49
C THR A 86 -3.92 -17.53 -0.38
N PRO A 87 -3.06 -18.28 -1.07
CA PRO A 87 -1.61 -18.04 -1.04
C PRO A 87 -1.19 -16.63 -1.50
N GLU A 88 -2.05 -15.95 -2.25
CA GLU A 88 -1.83 -14.55 -2.61
C GLU A 88 -2.16 -13.63 -1.44
N GLU A 89 -3.35 -13.77 -0.84
CA GLU A 89 -3.77 -13.00 0.33
C GLU A 89 -2.82 -13.17 1.52
N GLU A 90 -2.27 -14.36 1.71
CA GLU A 90 -1.25 -14.63 2.73
C GLU A 90 0.04 -13.83 2.47
N ARG A 91 0.47 -13.73 1.21
CA ARG A 91 1.63 -12.91 0.83
C ARG A 91 1.36 -11.42 1.08
N TRP A 92 0.16 -10.95 0.73
CA TRP A 92 -0.28 -9.58 1.04
C TRP A 92 -0.28 -9.33 2.55
N TRP A 93 -0.78 -10.29 3.33
CA TRP A 93 -0.81 -10.22 4.80
C TRP A 93 0.60 -10.09 5.39
N GLN A 94 1.53 -10.95 4.99
CA GLN A 94 2.92 -10.91 5.44
C GLN A 94 3.61 -9.59 5.09
N GLN A 95 3.34 -9.05 3.89
CA GLN A 95 3.88 -7.76 3.48
C GLN A 95 3.35 -6.62 4.36
N TYR A 96 2.05 -6.63 4.69
CA TYR A 96 1.46 -5.67 5.61
C TYR A 96 2.05 -5.77 7.02
N GLU A 97 2.19 -6.98 7.57
CA GLU A 97 2.79 -7.20 8.89
C GLU A 97 4.22 -6.65 8.95
N TYR A 98 5.00 -6.84 7.89
CA TYR A 98 6.34 -6.30 7.80
C TYR A 98 6.36 -4.77 7.83
N VAL A 99 5.48 -4.12 7.06
CA VAL A 99 5.37 -2.65 7.04
C VAL A 99 4.93 -2.10 8.39
N GLU A 100 3.91 -2.69 9.01
CA GLU A 100 3.43 -2.26 10.32
C GLU A 100 4.53 -2.40 11.38
N HIS A 101 5.32 -3.47 11.34
CA HIS A 101 6.44 -3.66 12.26
C HIS A 101 7.47 -2.52 12.14
N LEU A 102 7.85 -2.14 10.91
CA LEU A 102 8.76 -1.03 10.67
C LEU A 102 8.21 0.29 11.20
N VAL A 103 6.94 0.59 10.93
CA VAL A 103 6.28 1.81 11.42
C VAL A 103 6.24 1.84 12.94
N ARG A 104 5.94 0.71 13.59
CA ARG A 104 5.92 0.60 15.05
C ARG A 104 7.30 0.87 15.66
N MET A 105 8.36 0.32 15.07
CA MET A 105 9.74 0.58 15.51
C MET A 105 10.13 2.05 15.33
N ALA A 106 9.79 2.64 14.19
CA ALA A 106 10.05 4.05 13.92
C ALA A 106 9.35 4.95 14.95
N LYS A 107 8.07 4.70 15.24
CA LYS A 107 7.30 5.43 16.26
C LYS A 107 7.89 5.30 17.66
N ALA A 108 8.31 4.10 18.05
CA ALA A 108 8.97 3.89 19.34
C ALA A 108 10.26 4.73 19.45
N LYS A 109 11.08 4.75 18.38
CA LYS A 109 12.30 5.55 18.35
C LYS A 109 12.02 7.06 18.36
N ALA A 110 11.01 7.50 17.61
CA ALA A 110 10.57 8.90 17.58
C ALA A 110 10.13 9.39 18.97
N LEU A 111 9.34 8.58 19.69
CA LEU A 111 8.91 8.91 21.05
C LEU A 111 10.10 9.08 22.00
N LEU A 112 11.09 8.19 21.94
CA LEU A 112 12.31 8.29 22.74
C LEU A 112 13.10 9.57 22.43
N ASN A 113 13.17 9.96 21.16
CA ASN A 113 13.88 11.19 20.77
C ASN A 113 13.17 12.45 21.31
N LEU A 114 11.84 12.48 21.31
CA LEU A 114 11.06 13.59 21.88
C LEU A 114 11.22 13.70 23.39
N GLN A 115 11.36 12.57 24.09
CA GLN A 115 11.57 12.55 25.54
C GLN A 115 13.00 12.94 25.95
N ALA A 116 13.96 12.83 25.03
CA ALA A 116 15.35 13.18 25.24
C ALA A 116 15.70 14.62 24.81
N SER A 117 14.73 15.35 24.24
CA SER A 117 14.84 16.75 23.79
C SER A 117 14.31 17.70 24.86
#